data_AF-A0AAP4PX11-F1
#
_entry.id   AF-A0AAP4PX11-F1
#
_cell.length_a   1.000
_cell.length_b   1.000
_cell.length_c   1.000
_cell.angle_alpha   90.00
_cell.angle_beta   90.00
_cell.angle_gamma   90.00
#
_symmetry.space_group_name_H-M   'P 1'
#
loop_
_entity.id
_entity.type
_entity.pdbx_description
1 polymer ?
#
loop_
_entity_poly.entity_id
_entity_poly.type
_entity_poly.pdbx_seq_one_letter_code
_entity_poly.pdbx_strand_id
1 'polypeptide(L)'
;MSEMLTKIKKKINSQNFLNQQIKEIEFILKQNHELLTQEEVLELEKEKYSLESQKITSNLSFEQKFNDFIYTFDDINEAKEIEWLIQDIIPNPSIGVFYGNPGTGKSAIIIELCNQILNNTSDVHVIYIDADMCSNKLKQIGISEIIKKVQR
;
A
#
# COMPACT_ATOMS: atom_id res chain seq x y z
N MET A 1 -1.56 5.79 46.61
CA MET A 1 -1.18 5.84 45.17
C MET A 1 -2.36 6.44 44.42
N SER A 2 -2.16 7.45 43.57
CA SER A 2 -3.28 8.09 42.83
C SER A 2 -4.04 7.04 42.00
N GLU A 3 -5.38 7.12 41.98
CA GLU A 3 -6.25 6.21 41.23
C GLU A 3 -5.88 6.17 39.74
N MET A 4 -5.49 7.32 39.18
CA MET A 4 -4.98 7.46 37.82
C MET A 4 -3.72 6.61 37.58
N LEU A 5 -2.77 6.63 38.52
CA LEU A 5 -1.54 5.84 38.43
C LEU A 5 -1.83 4.33 38.46
N THR A 6 -2.80 3.91 39.29
CA THR A 6 -3.23 2.50 39.35
C THR A 6 -3.86 2.05 38.03
N LYS A 7 -4.71 2.88 37.40
CA LYS A 7 -5.32 2.58 36.09
C LYS A 7 -4.27 2.45 34.99
N ILE A 8 -3.30 3.37 34.93
CA ILE A 8 -2.21 3.34 33.95
C ILE A 8 -1.35 2.07 34.13
N LYS A 9 -0.97 1.73 35.36
CA LYS A 9 -0.20 0.52 35.64
C LYS A 9 -0.93 -0.75 35.20
N LYS A 10 -2.24 -0.85 35.47
CA LYS A 10 -3.05 -1.99 35.00
C LYS A 10 -3.05 -2.10 33.48
N LYS A 11 -3.22 -0.99 32.75
CA LYS A 11 -3.17 -0.94 31.29
C LYS A 11 -1.82 -1.43 30.75
N ILE A 12 -0.71 -0.93 31.29
CA ILE A 12 0.64 -1.33 30.88
C ILE A 12 0.87 -2.83 31.12
N ASN A 13 0.52 -3.33 32.31
CA ASN A 13 0.72 -4.73 32.65
C ASN A 13 -0.09 -5.66 31.74
N SER A 14 -1.33 -5.30 31.40
CA SER A 14 -2.16 -6.06 30.46
C SER A 14 -1.51 -6.14 29.07
N GLN A 15 -0.97 -5.04 28.56
CA GLN A 15 -0.30 -5.02 27.25
C GLN A 15 1.02 -5.81 27.27
N ASN A 16 1.78 -5.76 28.36
CA ASN A 16 3.00 -6.57 28.52
C ASN A 16 2.69 -8.07 28.53
N PHE A 17 1.64 -8.47 29.24
CA PHE A 17 1.18 -9.86 29.30
C PHE A 17 0.74 -10.39 27.93
N LEU A 18 -0.08 -9.62 27.19
CA LEU A 18 -0.48 -9.97 25.82
C LEU A 18 0.74 -10.19 24.91
N ASN A 19 1.72 -9.29 24.95
CA ASN A 19 2.94 -9.42 24.15
C ASN A 19 3.76 -10.66 24.51
N GLN A 20 3.74 -11.08 25.78
CA GLN A 20 4.44 -12.28 26.22
C GLN A 20 3.76 -13.54 25.67
N GLN A 21 2.45 -13.65 25.77
CA GLN A 21 1.70 -14.80 25.24
C GLN A 21 1.89 -14.97 23.74
N ILE A 22 1.86 -13.87 22.97
CA ILE A 22 2.11 -13.91 21.53
C ILE A 22 3.50 -14.47 21.23
N LYS A 23 4.54 -14.03 21.97
CA LYS A 23 5.92 -14.54 21.80
C LYS A 23 6.04 -16.02 22.13
N GLU A 24 5.32 -16.49 23.14
CA GLU A 24 5.30 -17.90 23.53
C GLU A 24 4.67 -18.76 22.42
N ILE A 25 3.53 -18.32 21.87
CA ILE A 25 2.88 -18.99 20.73
C ILE A 25 3.81 -19.02 19.51
N GLU A 26 4.45 -17.90 19.16
CA GLU A 26 5.42 -17.82 18.06
C GLU A 26 6.60 -18.76 18.25
N PHE A 27 7.10 -18.88 19.48
CA PHE A 27 8.18 -19.80 19.81
C PHE A 27 7.75 -21.26 19.62
N ILE A 28 6.58 -21.64 20.12
CA ILE A 28 6.02 -22.99 19.98
C ILE A 28 5.83 -23.35 18.51
N LEU A 29 5.19 -22.48 17.72
CA LEU A 29 4.96 -22.68 16.29
C LEU A 29 6.26 -22.78 15.48
N LYS A 30 7.35 -22.14 15.95
CA LYS A 30 8.63 -22.12 15.22
C LYS A 30 9.58 -23.27 15.62
N GLN A 31 9.64 -23.62 16.90
CA GLN A 31 10.65 -24.55 17.43
C GLN A 31 10.08 -25.94 17.75
N ASN A 32 8.79 -26.04 18.05
CA ASN A 32 8.15 -27.28 18.49
C ASN A 32 7.09 -27.77 17.49
N HIS A 33 7.09 -27.24 16.26
CA HIS A 33 6.07 -27.54 15.25
C HIS A 33 5.90 -29.04 14.97
N GLU A 34 6.99 -29.80 14.97
CA GLU A 34 6.97 -31.26 14.71
C GLU A 34 6.26 -32.06 15.81
N LEU A 35 6.04 -31.47 16.99
CA LEU A 35 5.36 -32.08 18.12
C LEU A 35 3.84 -31.80 18.12
N LEU A 36 3.36 -30.98 17.19
CA LEU A 36 1.97 -30.52 17.13
C LEU A 36 1.19 -31.22 16.03
N THR A 37 -0.07 -31.47 16.29
CA THR A 37 -1.04 -31.83 15.26
C THR A 37 -1.43 -30.61 14.42
N GLN A 38 -1.97 -30.84 13.22
CA GLN A 38 -2.47 -29.76 12.37
C GLN A 38 -3.60 -28.95 13.02
N GLU A 39 -4.41 -29.59 13.86
CA GLU A 39 -5.51 -28.93 14.59
C GLU A 39 -4.96 -27.97 15.65
N GLU A 40 -3.97 -28.41 16.44
CA GLU A 40 -3.32 -27.56 17.45
C GLU A 40 -2.59 -26.37 16.83
N VAL A 41 -1.96 -26.54 15.66
CA VAL A 41 -1.35 -25.42 14.91
C VAL A 41 -2.41 -24.39 14.52
N LEU A 42 -3.56 -24.83 13.99
CA LEU A 42 -4.66 -23.94 13.60
C LEU A 42 -5.26 -23.20 14.79
N GLU A 43 -5.37 -23.86 15.96
CA GLU A 43 -5.85 -23.22 17.18
C GLU A 43 -4.87 -22.15 17.67
N LEU A 44 -3.57 -22.45 17.71
CA LEU A 44 -2.53 -21.50 18.10
C LEU A 44 -2.45 -20.28 17.16
N GLU A 45 -2.61 -20.48 15.85
CA GLU A 45 -2.67 -19.38 14.89
C GLU A 45 -3.89 -18.48 15.10
N LYS A 46 -5.07 -19.06 15.35
CA LYS A 46 -6.29 -18.31 15.67
C LYS A 46 -6.16 -17.53 16.98
N GLU A 47 -5.58 -18.15 18.00
CA GLU A 47 -5.35 -17.51 19.29
C GLU A 47 -4.36 -16.35 19.16
N LYS A 48 -3.25 -16.54 18.44
CA LYS A 48 -2.29 -15.48 18.13
C LYS A 48 -2.97 -14.28 17.47
N TYR A 49 -3.78 -14.53 16.43
CA TYR A 49 -4.50 -13.47 15.73
C TYR A 49 -5.47 -12.72 16.66
N SER A 50 -6.19 -13.45 17.50
CA SER A 50 -7.08 -12.86 18.51
C SER A 50 -6.32 -11.97 19.49
N LEU A 51 -5.17 -12.42 20.00
CA LEU A 51 -4.33 -11.65 20.93
C LEU A 51 -3.71 -10.40 20.27
N GLU A 52 -3.26 -10.51 19.01
CA GLU A 52 -2.73 -9.37 18.24
C GLU A 52 -3.78 -8.29 18.02
N SER A 53 -5.05 -8.66 17.79
CA SER A 53 -6.16 -7.71 17.62
C SER A 53 -6.44 -6.86 18.87
N GLN A 54 -6.05 -7.34 20.06
CA GLN A 54 -6.25 -6.65 21.34
C GLN A 54 -5.10 -5.68 21.69
N LYS A 55 -4.05 -5.63 20.85
CA LYS A 55 -2.89 -4.79 21.07
C LYS A 55 -3.23 -3.33 20.76
N ILE A 56 -2.90 -2.43 21.68
CA ILE A 56 -3.05 -1.00 21.45
C ILE A 56 -1.86 -0.54 20.60
N THR A 57 -2.12 -0.26 19.32
CA THR A 57 -1.09 0.14 18.34
C THR A 57 -0.91 1.65 18.22
N SER A 58 -1.86 2.46 18.70
CA SER A 58 -1.81 3.92 18.63
C SER A 58 -2.37 4.57 19.90
N ASN A 59 -1.68 5.59 20.39
CA ASN A 59 -2.11 6.43 21.52
C ASN A 59 -2.96 7.64 21.11
N LEU A 60 -3.23 7.82 19.81
CA LEU A 60 -4.06 8.93 19.32
C LEU A 60 -5.53 8.71 19.66
N SER A 61 -6.22 9.79 20.01
CA SER A 61 -7.67 9.77 20.15
C SER A 61 -8.35 9.47 18.81
N PHE A 62 -9.60 9.02 18.84
CA PHE A 62 -10.38 8.82 17.62
C PHE A 62 -10.50 10.11 16.81
N GLU A 63 -10.73 11.23 17.49
CA GLU A 63 -10.82 12.56 16.87
C GLU A 63 -9.52 12.98 16.20
N GLN A 64 -8.36 12.71 16.82
CA GLN A 64 -7.05 12.97 16.21
C GLN A 64 -6.85 12.12 14.94
N LYS A 65 -7.21 10.84 14.98
CA LYS A 65 -7.16 9.98 13.79
C LYS A 65 -8.11 10.43 12.69
N PHE A 66 -9.25 11.01 13.06
CA PHE A 66 -10.26 11.46 12.12
C PHE A 66 -9.88 12.79 11.46
N ASN A 67 -9.26 13.70 12.22
CA ASN A 67 -8.83 15.01 11.72
C ASN A 67 -7.76 14.89 10.62
N ASP A 68 -6.95 13.82 10.62
CA ASP A 68 -5.99 13.57 9.53
C ASP A 68 -6.66 13.33 8.15
N PHE A 69 -7.98 13.09 8.12
CA PHE A 69 -8.74 12.86 6.88
C PHE A 69 -9.62 14.04 6.45
N ILE A 70 -9.72 15.12 7.25
CA ILE A 70 -10.59 16.26 6.98
C ILE A 70 -9.76 17.52 6.84
N TYR A 71 -9.72 18.08 5.62
CA TYR A 71 -9.02 19.31 5.32
C TYR A 71 -9.86 20.53 5.71
N THR A 72 -9.25 21.50 6.36
CA THR A 72 -9.84 22.83 6.65
C THR A 72 -9.72 23.76 5.44
N PHE A 73 -10.42 24.90 5.49
CA PHE A 73 -10.30 25.93 4.46
C PHE A 73 -8.88 26.50 4.37
N ASP A 74 -8.23 26.68 5.53
CA ASP A 74 -6.85 27.17 5.58
C ASP A 74 -5.88 26.15 4.98
N ASP A 75 -6.07 24.85 5.26
CA ASP A 75 -5.28 23.78 4.64
C ASP A 75 -5.35 23.80 3.11
N ILE A 76 -6.53 24.12 2.55
CA ILE A 76 -6.73 24.22 1.09
C ILE A 76 -6.05 25.47 0.53
N ASN A 77 -6.19 26.62 1.20
CA ASN A 77 -5.60 27.87 0.72
C ASN A 77 -4.07 27.89 0.83
N GLU A 78 -3.52 27.19 1.81
CA GLU A 78 -2.08 27.07 2.01
C GLU A 78 -1.47 25.91 1.20
N ALA A 79 -2.30 25.08 0.57
CA ALA A 79 -1.83 23.99 -0.26
C ALA A 79 -1.01 24.50 -1.44
N LYS A 80 0.10 23.81 -1.71
CA LYS A 80 0.92 24.11 -2.89
C LYS A 80 0.19 23.68 -4.15
N GLU A 81 0.42 24.46 -5.22
CA GLU A 81 0.00 24.08 -6.56
C GLU A 81 0.55 22.69 -6.93
N ILE A 82 -0.31 21.89 -7.56
CA ILE A 82 0.07 20.55 -8.01
C ILE A 82 0.94 20.69 -9.25
N GLU A 83 2.16 20.16 -9.20
CA GLU A 83 2.96 19.93 -10.39
C GLU A 83 2.40 18.73 -11.15
N TRP A 84 2.23 18.86 -12.47
CA TRP A 84 1.66 17.80 -13.31
C TRP A 84 2.74 17.18 -14.19
N LEU A 85 2.83 15.84 -14.20
CA LEU A 85 3.57 15.09 -15.20
C LEU A 85 2.78 15.05 -16.53
N ILE A 86 1.47 14.85 -16.42
CA ILE A 86 0.51 15.02 -17.53
C ILE A 86 -0.66 15.83 -16.99
N GLN A 87 -0.91 16.98 -17.62
CA GLN A 87 -1.94 17.93 -17.18
C GLN A 87 -3.29 17.24 -16.97
N ASP A 88 -3.88 17.44 -15.79
CA ASP A 88 -5.18 16.91 -15.36
C ASP A 88 -5.30 15.38 -15.31
N ILE A 89 -4.20 14.64 -15.47
CA ILE A 89 -4.19 13.16 -15.48
C ILE A 89 -3.22 12.59 -14.45
N ILE A 90 -1.95 13.02 -14.46
CA ILE A 90 -0.91 12.46 -13.59
C ILE A 90 -0.20 13.58 -12.84
N PRO A 91 -0.42 13.73 -11.52
CA PRO A 91 0.38 14.59 -10.66
C PRO A 91 1.83 14.11 -10.53
N ASN A 92 2.77 15.02 -10.28
CA ASN A 92 4.17 14.73 -10.02
C ASN A 92 4.53 15.01 -8.55
N PRO A 93 5.20 14.11 -7.81
CA PRO A 93 5.48 12.70 -8.11
C PRO A 93 4.36 11.79 -7.57
N SER A 94 3.63 11.09 -8.44
CA SER A 94 2.54 10.20 -8.03
C SER A 94 2.56 8.85 -8.74
N ILE A 95 1.75 7.92 -8.23
CA ILE A 95 1.46 6.62 -8.88
C ILE A 95 0.02 6.65 -9.36
N GLY A 96 -0.18 6.52 -10.67
CA GLY A 96 -1.50 6.35 -11.30
C GLY A 96 -1.84 4.87 -11.50
N VAL A 97 -3.07 4.48 -11.14
CA VAL A 97 -3.56 3.10 -11.32
C VAL A 97 -4.79 3.09 -12.22
N PHE A 98 -4.70 2.42 -13.37
CA PHE A 98 -5.83 2.19 -14.26
C PHE A 98 -6.39 0.78 -14.06
N TYR A 99 -7.64 0.67 -13.60
CA TYR A 99 -8.31 -0.60 -13.36
C TYR A 99 -9.63 -0.70 -14.14
N GLY A 100 -10.06 -1.92 -14.46
CA GLY A 100 -11.27 -2.18 -15.23
C GLY A 100 -11.21 -3.48 -16.02
N ASN A 101 -12.35 -3.91 -16.56
CA ASN A 101 -12.48 -5.18 -17.28
C ASN A 101 -11.56 -5.29 -18.52
N PRO A 102 -11.27 -6.51 -19.01
CA PRO A 102 -10.57 -6.69 -20.28
C PRO A 102 -11.28 -5.95 -21.42
N GLY A 103 -10.51 -5.33 -22.32
CA GLY A 103 -11.06 -4.60 -23.46
C GLY A 103 -11.56 -3.17 -23.20
N THR A 104 -11.51 -2.66 -21.96
CA THR A 104 -11.95 -1.29 -21.63
C THR A 104 -10.97 -0.18 -22.04
N GLY A 105 -9.89 -0.51 -22.76
CA GLY A 105 -8.94 0.48 -23.26
C GLY A 105 -7.80 0.88 -22.31
N LYS A 106 -7.65 0.25 -21.14
CA LYS A 106 -6.56 0.55 -20.18
C LYS A 106 -5.17 0.63 -20.83
N SER A 107 -4.79 -0.41 -21.57
CA SER A 107 -3.49 -0.46 -22.26
C SER A 107 -3.36 0.62 -23.33
N ALA A 108 -4.46 0.92 -24.05
CA ALA A 108 -4.45 1.95 -25.08
C ALA A 108 -4.21 3.34 -24.47
N ILE A 109 -4.87 3.65 -23.34
CA ILE A 109 -4.66 4.89 -22.61
C ILE A 109 -3.21 4.98 -22.12
N ILE A 110 -2.69 3.94 -21.46
CA ILE A 110 -1.30 3.95 -20.95
C ILE A 110 -0.30 4.22 -22.07
N ILE A 111 -0.46 3.55 -23.23
CA ILE A 111 0.43 3.72 -24.38
C ILE A 111 0.35 5.15 -24.95
N GLU A 112 -0.84 5.74 -25.01
CA GLU A 112 -1.02 7.12 -25.44
C GLU A 112 -0.36 8.11 -24.48
N LEU A 113 -0.50 7.90 -23.16
CA LEU A 113 0.18 8.72 -22.16
C LEU A 113 1.71 8.60 -22.27
N CYS A 114 2.24 7.40 -22.51
CA CYS A 114 3.66 7.22 -22.80
C CYS A 114 4.10 8.01 -24.04
N ASN A 115 3.33 7.99 -25.12
CA ASN A 115 3.61 8.80 -26.31
C ASN A 115 3.63 10.29 -26.00
N GLN A 116 2.68 10.79 -25.23
CA GLN A 116 2.62 12.20 -24.85
C GLN A 116 3.84 12.61 -24.03
N ILE A 117 4.23 11.80 -23.04
CA ILE A 117 5.44 12.05 -22.23
C ILE A 117 6.68 12.11 -23.14
N LEU A 118 6.85 11.12 -24.02
CA LEU A 118 8.01 11.05 -24.92
C LEU A 118 8.09 12.22 -25.91
N ASN A 119 6.96 12.77 -26.32
CA ASN A 119 6.92 13.89 -27.27
C ASN A 119 7.05 15.27 -26.60
N ASN A 120 6.59 15.40 -25.35
CA ASN A 120 6.47 16.69 -24.66
C ASN A 120 7.56 16.93 -23.62
N THR A 121 8.35 15.91 -23.27
CA THR A 121 9.38 16.00 -22.24
C THR A 121 10.74 15.61 -22.82
N SER A 122 11.71 16.54 -22.75
CA SER A 122 13.10 16.23 -23.08
C SER A 122 13.75 15.40 -21.97
N ASP A 123 14.73 14.56 -22.34
CA ASP A 123 15.54 13.79 -21.39
C ASP A 123 14.73 12.83 -20.49
N VAL A 124 13.65 12.24 -21.02
CA VAL A 124 12.83 11.27 -20.32
C VAL A 124 13.10 9.83 -20.78
N HIS A 125 13.12 8.90 -19.83
CA HIS A 125 13.19 7.47 -20.12
C HIS A 125 11.91 6.76 -19.64
N VAL A 126 11.20 6.12 -20.56
CA VAL A 126 9.99 5.35 -20.24
C VAL A 126 10.30 3.85 -20.26
N ILE A 127 9.98 3.15 -19.17
CA ILE A 127 10.11 1.69 -19.06
C ILE A 127 8.70 1.09 -19.11
N TYR A 128 8.44 0.26 -20.13
CA TYR A 128 7.20 -0.51 -20.24
C TYR A 128 7.47 -1.96 -19.84
N ILE A 129 6.81 -2.41 -18.76
CA ILE A 129 6.90 -3.79 -18.26
C ILE A 129 5.59 -4.49 -18.56
N ASP A 130 5.66 -5.55 -19.36
CA ASP A 130 4.52 -6.38 -19.71
C ASP A 130 4.64 -7.76 -19.05
N ALA A 131 3.56 -8.24 -18.45
CA ALA A 131 3.53 -9.50 -17.74
C ALA A 131 2.70 -10.60 -18.42
N ASP A 132 2.02 -10.30 -19.53
CA ASP A 132 0.93 -11.15 -20.05
C ASP A 132 0.88 -11.24 -21.59
N MET A 133 1.29 -10.18 -22.29
CA MET A 133 1.11 -10.01 -23.72
C MET A 133 2.26 -10.64 -24.52
N CYS A 134 1.91 -11.38 -25.57
CA CYS A 134 2.89 -11.87 -26.54
C CYS A 134 3.38 -10.73 -27.46
N SER A 135 4.53 -10.92 -28.11
CA SER A 135 5.17 -9.92 -28.98
C SER A 135 4.27 -9.40 -30.12
N ASN A 136 3.42 -10.26 -30.68
CA ASN A 136 2.43 -9.86 -31.70
C ASN A 136 1.43 -8.84 -31.16
N LYS A 137 1.03 -8.98 -29.90
CA LYS A 137 0.08 -8.06 -29.27
C LYS A 137 0.70 -6.71 -28.99
N LEU A 138 1.98 -6.67 -28.58
CA LEU A 138 2.76 -5.43 -28.43
C LEU A 138 2.86 -4.67 -29.76
N LYS A 139 3.05 -5.38 -30.88
CA LYS A 139 3.01 -4.78 -32.22
C LYS A 139 1.63 -4.21 -32.56
N GLN A 140 0.56 -4.95 -32.24
CA GLN A 140 -0.82 -4.52 -32.54
C GLN A 140 -1.20 -3.23 -31.80
N ILE A 141 -0.77 -3.07 -30.55
CA ILE A 141 -1.09 -1.90 -29.71
C ILE A 141 -0.16 -0.70 -29.97
N GLY A 142 0.75 -0.80 -30.94
CA GLY A 142 1.54 0.33 -31.44
C GLY A 142 2.88 0.56 -30.74
N ILE A 143 3.25 -0.24 -29.73
CA ILE A 143 4.52 -0.09 -28.99
C ILE A 143 5.73 -0.18 -29.92
N SER A 144 5.67 -1.05 -30.94
CA SER A 144 6.76 -1.17 -31.92
C SER A 144 7.06 0.13 -32.66
N GLU A 145 6.04 0.95 -32.91
CA GLU A 145 6.23 2.24 -33.60
C GLU A 145 6.78 3.31 -32.68
N ILE A 146 6.44 3.25 -31.39
CA ILE A 146 7.00 4.15 -30.36
C ILE A 146 8.50 3.89 -30.22
N ILE A 147 8.90 2.63 -30.06
CA ILE A 147 10.31 2.24 -29.91
C ILE A 147 11.14 2.72 -31.12
N LYS A 148 10.63 2.52 -32.35
CA LYS A 148 11.30 2.99 -33.58
C LYS A 148 11.51 4.51 -33.62
N LYS A 149 10.59 5.30 -33.05
CA LYS A 149 10.72 6.76 -33.02
C LYS A 149 11.84 7.22 -32.07
N VAL A 150 11.96 6.55 -30.93
CA VAL A 150 12.87 6.95 -29.83
C VAL A 150 14.28 6.36 -29.99
N GLN A 151 14.44 5.26 -30.72
CA GLN A 151 15.75 4.63 -30.98
C GLN A 151 16.55 5.21 -32.16
N ARG A 152 16.15 6.37 -32.70
CA ARG A 152 16.94 7.10 -33.71
C ARG A 152 17.96 8.00 -33.05
#